data_AF-A0A4Y8SEM8-F1
#
_entry.id   AF-A0A4Y8SEM8-F1
#
_cell.length_a   1.000
_cell.length_b   1.000
_cell.length_c   1.000
_cell.angle_alpha   90.00
_cell.angle_beta   90.00
_cell.angle_gamma   90.00
#
_symmetry.space_group_name_H-M   'P 1'
#
loop_
_entity.id
_entity.type
_entity.pdbx_description
1 polymer ?
#
loop_
_entity_poly.entity_id
_entity_poly.type
_entity_poly.pdbx_seq_one_letter_code
_entity_poly.pdbx_strand_id
1 'polypeptide(L)'
;MAKAVQLNRIKSALAEKGVKGFLLAIYMGVHETTVSDWCTNKSQPSPKDFIKIANFLNLNVRELIQKIEPVPNMKAELMIAEVEKFEQEGNLIHVNAETKTKKKKKIINPELAKRLKIIIGD
;
A
#
# COMPACT_ATOMS: atom_id res chain seq x y z
N MET A 1 -10.72 6.79 21.63
CA MET A 1 -10.68 5.88 20.44
C MET A 1 -9.64 6.42 19.47
N ALA A 2 -8.78 5.57 18.92
CA ALA A 2 -7.82 6.02 17.89
C ALA A 2 -8.59 6.59 16.69
N LYS A 3 -8.18 7.77 16.20
CA LYS A 3 -8.79 8.39 15.02
C LYS A 3 -8.58 7.46 13.82
N ALA A 4 -9.67 7.01 13.20
CA ALA A 4 -9.59 6.19 12.01
C ALA A 4 -8.74 6.90 10.94
N VAL A 5 -7.77 6.17 10.38
CA VAL A 5 -6.90 6.70 9.32
C VAL A 5 -7.77 7.01 8.11
N GLN A 6 -7.80 8.28 7.73
CA GLN A 6 -8.45 8.74 6.50
C GLN A 6 -7.47 8.48 5.36
N LEU A 7 -7.74 7.46 4.54
CA LEU A 7 -6.83 7.07 3.46
C LEU A 7 -7.00 7.96 2.22
N ASN A 8 -8.24 8.25 1.85
CA ASN A 8 -8.58 9.13 0.72
C ASN A 8 -9.15 10.47 1.20
N ARG A 9 -9.12 11.47 0.31
CA ARG A 9 -9.65 12.83 0.53
C ARG A 9 -10.69 13.24 -0.52
N ILE A 10 -11.47 12.28 -1.04
CA ILE A 10 -12.45 12.51 -2.13
C ILE A 10 -13.47 13.59 -1.74
N LYS A 11 -13.93 13.60 -0.48
CA LYS A 11 -14.86 14.63 0.01
C LYS A 11 -14.28 16.04 -0.14
N SER A 12 -13.01 16.22 0.24
CA SER A 12 -12.32 17.52 0.12
C SER A 12 -12.08 17.87 -1.34
N ALA A 13 -11.65 16.91 -2.17
CA ALA A 13 -11.44 17.12 -3.60
C ALA A 13 -12.73 17.54 -4.33
N LEU A 14 -13.87 16.93 -4.00
CA LEU A 14 -15.19 17.33 -4.51
C LEU A 14 -15.53 18.77 -4.11
N ALA A 15 -15.31 19.13 -2.85
CA ALA A 15 -15.57 20.49 -2.35
C ALA A 15 -14.65 21.54 -3.02
N GLU A 16 -13.36 21.24 -3.16
CA GLU A 16 -12.35 22.09 -3.82
C GLU A 16 -12.67 22.35 -5.29
N LYS A 17 -13.25 21.36 -5.97
CA LYS A 17 -13.69 21.47 -7.37
C LYS A 17 -15.13 22.00 -7.51
N GLY A 18 -15.84 22.23 -6.41
CA GLY A 18 -17.24 22.66 -6.43
C GLY A 18 -18.20 21.60 -7.00
N VAL A 19 -17.82 20.33 -7.01
CA VAL A 19 -18.59 19.24 -7.61
C VAL A 19 -19.45 18.55 -6.55
N LYS A 20 -20.72 18.30 -6.87
CA LYS A 20 -21.65 17.57 -6.00
C LYS A 20 -21.44 16.06 -6.09
N GLY A 21 -21.58 15.35 -4.97
CA GLY A 21 -21.35 13.90 -4.90
C GLY A 21 -22.23 13.06 -5.83
N PHE A 22 -23.49 13.47 -6.05
CA PHE A 22 -24.40 12.76 -6.97
C PHE A 22 -23.90 12.80 -8.42
N LEU A 23 -23.24 13.88 -8.86
CA LEU A 23 -22.66 13.97 -10.20
C LEU A 23 -21.54 12.94 -10.38
N LEU A 24 -20.73 12.74 -9.35
CA LEU A 24 -19.73 11.68 -9.36
C LEU A 24 -20.38 10.30 -9.38
N ALA A 25 -21.47 10.08 -8.63
CA ALA A 25 -22.19 8.81 -8.63
C ALA A 25 -22.72 8.46 -10.03
N ILE A 26 -23.35 9.44 -10.71
CA ILE A 26 -23.83 9.30 -12.09
C ILE A 26 -22.66 8.98 -13.04
N TYR A 27 -21.58 9.76 -13.00
CA TYR A 27 -20.41 9.55 -13.86
C TYR A 27 -19.77 8.17 -13.66
N MET A 28 -19.71 7.71 -12.42
CA MET A 28 -19.11 6.43 -12.07
C MET A 28 -20.05 5.23 -12.30
N GLY A 29 -21.35 5.46 -12.53
CA GLY A 29 -22.36 4.40 -12.64
C GLY A 29 -22.57 3.63 -11.33
N VAL A 30 -22.49 4.31 -10.20
CA VAL A 30 -22.64 3.72 -8.85
C VAL A 30 -23.73 4.42 -8.05
N HIS A 31 -24.17 3.82 -6.95
CA HIS A 31 -25.15 4.42 -6.05
C HIS A 31 -24.54 5.58 -5.26
N GLU A 32 -25.33 6.60 -4.91
CA GLU A 32 -24.86 7.76 -4.12
C GLU A 32 -24.28 7.35 -2.76
N THR A 33 -24.81 6.29 -2.14
CA THR A 33 -24.27 5.75 -0.89
C THR A 33 -22.85 5.21 -1.06
N THR A 34 -22.49 4.69 -2.24
CA THR A 34 -21.12 4.26 -2.53
C THR A 34 -20.17 5.45 -2.51
N VAL A 35 -20.55 6.56 -3.15
CA VAL A 35 -19.77 7.81 -3.11
C VAL A 35 -19.70 8.39 -1.70
N SER A 36 -20.79 8.31 -0.93
CA SER A 36 -20.83 8.73 0.48
C SER A 36 -19.87 7.90 1.35
N ASP A 37 -19.87 6.57 1.18
CA ASP A 37 -18.97 5.65 1.88
C ASP A 37 -17.50 5.93 1.50
N TRP A 38 -17.21 6.28 0.24
CA TRP A 38 -15.89 6.74 -0.18
C TRP A 38 -15.50 8.07 0.48
N CYS A 39 -16.41 9.05 0.49
CA CYS A 39 -16.21 10.37 1.10
C CYS A 39 -15.96 10.29 2.62
N THR A 40 -16.50 9.27 3.27
CA THR A 40 -16.34 9.02 4.71
C THR A 40 -15.26 7.99 5.04
N ASN A 41 -14.54 7.51 4.02
CA ASN A 41 -13.52 6.45 4.12
C ASN A 41 -14.03 5.11 4.70
N LYS A 42 -15.35 4.90 4.77
CA LYS A 42 -15.96 3.64 5.21
C LYS A 42 -15.69 2.49 4.24
N SER A 43 -15.66 2.80 2.94
CA SER A 43 -15.12 1.93 1.91
C SER A 43 -14.15 2.72 1.02
N GLN A 44 -13.27 2.02 0.31
CA GLN A 44 -12.31 2.66 -0.60
C GLN A 44 -12.71 2.36 -2.05
N PRO A 45 -12.59 3.33 -2.97
CA PRO A 45 -12.63 3.03 -4.40
C PRO A 45 -11.52 2.05 -4.76
N SER A 46 -11.73 1.25 -5.81
CA SER A 46 -10.64 0.44 -6.36
C SER A 46 -9.56 1.35 -6.98
N PRO A 47 -8.33 0.86 -7.22
CA PRO A 47 -7.32 1.62 -7.94
C PRO A 47 -7.80 2.15 -9.31
N LYS A 48 -8.65 1.38 -10.02
CA LYS A 48 -9.24 1.81 -11.29
C LYS A 48 -10.25 2.95 -11.09
N ASP A 49 -11.01 2.91 -10.02
CA ASP A 49 -12.00 3.95 -9.70
C ASP A 49 -11.33 5.25 -9.28
N PHE A 50 -10.23 5.18 -8.50
CA PHE A 50 -9.42 6.35 -8.19
C PHE A 50 -8.96 7.10 -9.46
N ILE A 51 -8.52 6.38 -10.49
CA ILE A 51 -8.12 6.99 -11.77
C ILE A 51 -9.31 7.67 -12.44
N LYS A 52 -10.49 7.04 -12.47
CA LYS A 52 -11.70 7.64 -13.06
C LYS A 52 -12.15 8.89 -12.32
N ILE A 53 -12.15 8.86 -10.98
CA ILE A 53 -12.49 10.01 -10.13
C ILE A 53 -11.49 11.15 -10.38
N ALA A 54 -10.19 10.84 -10.47
CA ALA A 54 -9.15 11.83 -10.72
C ALA A 54 -9.34 12.51 -12.08
N ASN A 55 -9.61 11.73 -13.13
CA ASN A 55 -9.90 12.26 -14.47
C ASN A 55 -11.16 13.13 -14.47
N PHE A 56 -12.23 12.69 -13.80
CA PHE A 56 -13.47 13.46 -13.67
C PHE A 56 -13.27 14.80 -12.97
N LEU A 57 -12.43 14.84 -11.93
CA LEU A 57 -12.11 16.06 -11.18
C LEU A 57 -10.97 16.88 -11.78
N ASN A 58 -10.36 16.40 -12.87
CA ASN A 58 -9.14 16.95 -13.46
C ASN A 58 -8.04 17.18 -12.39
N LEU A 59 -7.67 16.10 -11.72
CA LEU A 59 -6.65 16.03 -10.66
C LEU A 59 -5.66 14.89 -10.97
N ASN A 60 -4.46 14.98 -10.42
CA ASN A 60 -3.60 13.82 -10.30
C ASN A 60 -4.20 12.84 -9.29
N VAL A 61 -4.15 11.53 -9.58
CA VAL A 61 -4.68 10.50 -8.66
C VAL A 61 -4.08 10.56 -7.26
N ARG A 62 -2.82 11.01 -7.12
CA ARG A 62 -2.15 11.20 -5.82
C ARG A 62 -2.84 12.27 -4.97
N GLU A 63 -3.48 13.25 -5.59
CA GLU A 63 -4.21 14.31 -4.89
C GLU A 63 -5.51 13.79 -4.26
N LEU A 64 -5.98 12.59 -4.61
CA LEU A 64 -7.12 11.94 -3.96
C LEU A 64 -6.73 11.13 -2.73
N ILE A 65 -5.44 10.91 -2.49
CA ILE A 65 -4.93 10.17 -1.34
C ILE A 65 -4.49 11.17 -0.26
N GLN A 66 -4.77 10.85 1.00
CA GLN A 66 -4.32 11.64 2.12
C GLN A 66 -2.79 11.59 2.20
N LYS A 67 -2.15 12.74 2.37
CA LYS A 67 -0.73 12.77 2.70
C LYS A 67 -0.55 12.18 4.11
N ILE A 68 0.17 11.07 4.18
CA ILE A 68 0.55 10.41 5.42
C ILE A 68 2.07 10.52 5.50
N GLU A 69 2.57 11.11 6.57
CA GLU A 69 4.01 11.14 6.82
C GLU A 69 4.48 9.73 7.19
N PRO A 70 5.58 9.24 6.60
CA PRO A 70 6.11 7.95 6.97
C PRO A 70 6.51 7.97 8.44
N VAL A 71 6.08 6.95 9.18
CA VAL A 71 6.59 6.71 10.52
C VAL A 71 7.82 5.82 10.37
N PRO A 72 9.00 6.23 10.90
CA PRO A 72 10.20 5.41 10.85
C PRO A 72 9.93 4.00 11.38
N ASN A 73 10.29 2.98 10.60
CA ASN A 73 10.19 1.59 11.00
C ASN A 73 11.59 1.06 11.23
N MET A 74 12.09 1.28 12.45
CA MET A 74 13.44 0.88 12.86
C MET A 74 13.74 -0.60 12.56
N LYS A 75 12.74 -1.50 12.71
CA LYS A 75 12.94 -2.92 12.37
C LYS A 75 13.17 -3.13 10.88
N ALA A 76 12.38 -2.46 10.03
CA ALA A 76 12.57 -2.56 8.59
C ALA A 76 13.90 -1.98 8.14
N GLU A 77 14.35 -0.87 8.74
CA GLU A 77 15.66 -0.28 8.47
C GLU A 77 16.80 -1.25 8.83
N LEU A 78 16.73 -1.86 10.02
CA LEU A 78 17.71 -2.86 10.45
C LEU A 78 17.71 -4.10 9.55
N MET A 79 16.55 -4.55 9.06
CA MET A 79 16.48 -5.65 8.11
C MET A 79 17.16 -5.33 6.79
N ILE A 80 16.93 -4.14 6.24
CA ILE A 80 17.56 -3.71 4.98
C ILE A 80 19.07 -3.69 5.15
N ALA A 81 19.57 -3.10 6.25
CA ALA A 81 20.99 -3.08 6.56
C ALA A 81 21.60 -4.49 6.73
N GLU A 82 20.87 -5.43 7.33
CA GLU A 82 21.35 -6.81 7.47
C GLU A 82 21.40 -7.55 6.13
N VAL A 83 20.44 -7.30 5.23
CA VAL A 83 20.48 -7.86 3.86
C VAL A 83 21.70 -7.34 3.11
N GLU A 84 21.96 -6.03 3.17
CA GLU A 84 23.14 -5.41 2.53
C GLU A 84 24.44 -6.00 3.08
N LYS A 85 24.55 -6.14 4.41
CA LYS A 85 25.70 -6.77 5.06
C LYS A 85 25.89 -8.22 4.61
N PHE A 86 24.80 -8.99 4.53
CA PHE A 86 24.84 -10.38 4.11
C PHE A 86 25.36 -10.54 2.67
N GLU A 87 24.97 -9.64 1.75
CA GLU A 87 25.52 -9.59 0.40
C GLU A 87 26.99 -9.18 0.36
N GLN A 88 27.39 -8.21 1.19
CA GLN A 88 28.80 -7.78 1.31
C GLN A 88 29.72 -8.89 1.84
N GLU A 89 29.20 -9.80 2.68
CA GLU A 89 29.89 -11.02 3.10
C GLU A 89 30.08 -12.03 1.94
N GLY A 90 29.58 -11.74 0.74
CA GLY A 90 29.65 -12.60 -0.44
C GLY A 90 28.57 -13.68 -0.48
N ASN A 91 27.59 -13.62 0.44
CA ASN A 91 26.52 -14.60 0.48
C ASN A 91 25.41 -14.26 -0.53
N LEU A 92 24.78 -15.29 -1.08
CA LEU A 92 23.61 -15.13 -1.94
C LEU A 92 22.35 -14.95 -1.10
N ILE A 93 21.57 -13.88 -1.32
CA ILE A 93 20.24 -13.68 -0.69
C ILE A 93 19.31 -14.87 -0.97
N HIS A 94 19.40 -15.44 -2.17
CA HIS A 94 18.56 -16.56 -2.58
C HIS A 94 19.39 -17.77 -2.96
N VAL A 95 18.98 -18.95 -2.50
CA VAL A 95 19.61 -20.25 -2.80
C VAL A 95 18.59 -21.23 -3.36
N ASN A 96 19.07 -22.27 -4.05
CA ASN A 96 18.20 -23.34 -4.54
C ASN A 96 18.05 -24.42 -3.45
N ALA A 97 16.81 -24.75 -3.11
CA ALA A 97 16.50 -25.87 -2.22
C ALA A 97 15.71 -26.95 -2.95
N GLU A 98 15.97 -28.21 -2.62
CA GLU A 98 15.21 -29.35 -3.15
C GLU A 98 13.94 -29.57 -2.33
N THR A 99 12.81 -29.70 -3.02
CA THR A 99 11.54 -30.07 -2.38
C THR A 99 11.44 -31.59 -2.19
N LYS A 100 10.49 -32.03 -1.34
CA LYS A 100 10.10 -33.45 -1.20
C LYS A 100 9.74 -34.12 -2.55
N THR A 101 9.41 -33.31 -3.56
CA THR A 101 9.08 -33.73 -4.94
C THR A 101 10.27 -33.64 -5.91
N LYS A 102 11.51 -33.47 -5.43
CA LYS A 102 12.75 -33.27 -6.21
C LYS A 102 12.74 -32.07 -7.17
N LYS A 103 11.82 -31.12 -6.98
CA LYS A 103 11.80 -29.86 -7.75
C LYS A 103 12.71 -28.84 -7.07
N LYS A 104 13.55 -28.15 -7.83
CA LYS A 104 14.36 -27.04 -7.33
C LYS A 104 13.47 -25.82 -7.11
N LYS A 105 13.52 -25.22 -5.91
CA LYS A 105 12.83 -23.97 -5.59
C LYS A 105 13.85 -22.93 -5.13
N LYS A 106 13.79 -21.74 -5.71
CA LYS A 106 14.53 -20.56 -5.22
C LYS A 106 13.91 -20.11 -3.91
N ILE A 107 14.67 -20.14 -2.82
CA ILE A 107 14.26 -19.72 -1.48
C ILE A 107 15.18 -18.61 -0.98
N ILE A 108 14.73 -17.83 0.00
CA ILE A 108 15.61 -16.95 0.76
C ILE A 108 16.62 -17.82 1.50
N ASN A 109 17.89 -17.41 1.53
CA ASN A 109 18.97 -18.11 2.20
C ASN A 109 18.58 -18.40 3.66
N PRO A 110 18.60 -19.67 4.12
CA PRO A 110 18.20 -20.02 5.48
C PRO A 110 18.97 -19.25 6.56
N GLU A 111 20.25 -18.96 6.30
CA GLU A 111 21.11 -18.18 7.20
C GLU A 111 20.58 -16.74 7.32
N LEU A 112 20.37 -16.06 6.17
CA LEU A 112 19.77 -14.72 6.15
C LEU A 112 18.39 -14.69 6.81
N ALA A 113 17.54 -15.67 6.51
CA ALA A 113 16.21 -15.76 7.11
C ALA A 113 16.27 -15.90 8.64
N LYS A 114 17.27 -16.62 9.18
CA LYS A 114 17.51 -16.72 10.63
C LYS A 114 17.95 -15.37 11.22
N ARG A 115 18.88 -14.66 10.56
CA ARG A 115 19.35 -13.33 11.00
C ARG A 115 18.22 -12.30 11.01
N LEU A 116 17.39 -12.28 9.97
CA LEU A 116 16.23 -11.37 9.89
C LEU A 116 15.16 -11.66 10.96
N LYS A 117 14.93 -12.93 11.33
CA LYS A 117 14.02 -13.28 12.43
C LYS A 117 14.47 -12.72 13.78
N ILE A 118 15.78 -12.73 14.04
CA ILE A 118 16.35 -12.13 15.27
C ILE A 118 16.02 -10.64 15.33
N ILE A 119 16.06 -9.92 14.21
CA ILE A 119 15.73 -8.49 14.12
C ILE A 119 14.23 -8.24 14.34
N ILE A 120 13.36 -9.16 13.89
CA ILE A 120 11.91 -9.07 14.13
C ILE A 120 11.59 -9.23 15.62
N GLY A 121 12.34 -10.08 16.31
CA GLY A 121 12.06 -10.50 17.68
C GLY A 121 11.04 -11.65 17.76
N ASP A 122 10.98 -12.49 16.72
CA ASP A 122 10.22 -13.75 16.69
C ASP A 122 11.06 -14.96 17.13
#